data_AF-A0A9Q0V1M9-F1
#
_entry.id   AF-A0A9Q0V1M9-F1
#
_cell.length_a   1.000
_cell.length_b   1.000
_cell.length_c   1.000
_cell.angle_alpha   90.00
_cell.angle_beta   90.00
_cell.angle_gamma   90.00
#
_symmetry.space_group_name_H-M   'P 1'
#
loop_
_entity.id
_entity.type
_entity.pdbx_description
1 polymer ?
#
loop_
_entity_poly.entity_id
_entity_poly.type
_entity_poly.pdbx_seq_one_letter_code
_entity_poly.pdbx_strand_id
1 'polypeptide(L)'
;MAVGHVGSGGVAHASHCSTVERLYAWEKRLFLEVKNAESLKIEHQKKLALFRKLEVKRAEYVKTEKTKKEIEKLESKMMVATQGTETTFTEIIKLRETELYPQLLELVKGSVFSVFQ
;
A
#
# COMPACT_ATOMS: atom_id res chain seq x y z
N MET A 1 -42.07 -3.28 15.08
CA MET A 1 -41.41 -4.06 16.14
C MET A 1 -40.80 -5.30 15.50
N ALA A 2 -39.48 -5.39 15.47
CA ALA A 2 -38.70 -6.64 15.44
C ALA A 2 -37.27 -6.25 15.87
N VAL A 3 -36.78 -6.91 16.90
CA VAL A 3 -35.53 -6.68 17.63
C VAL A 3 -34.47 -7.66 17.11
N GLY A 4 -33.20 -7.27 17.17
CA GLY A 4 -32.05 -8.19 17.17
C GLY A 4 -30.80 -7.54 16.56
N HIS A 5 -29.95 -6.88 17.37
CA HIS A 5 -28.77 -7.42 18.09
C HIS A 5 -27.62 -7.78 17.13
N VAL A 6 -26.47 -7.11 17.15
CA VAL A 6 -25.20 -7.44 17.86
C VAL A 6 -24.17 -6.46 17.28
N GLY A 7 -23.14 -5.94 17.93
CA GLY A 7 -22.55 -6.14 19.26
C GLY A 7 -21.37 -5.16 19.34
N SER A 8 -21.30 -4.40 20.43
CA SER A 8 -20.28 -4.55 21.47
C SER A 8 -18.84 -4.34 20.98
N GLY A 9 -18.32 -3.13 21.23
CA GLY A 9 -16.91 -2.79 21.17
C GLY A 9 -16.11 -3.49 22.27
N GLY A 10 -15.95 -4.80 22.15
CA GLY A 10 -14.89 -5.55 22.79
C GLY A 10 -13.77 -5.74 21.78
N VAL A 11 -12.51 -5.54 22.19
CA VAL A 11 -11.34 -5.96 21.42
C VAL A 11 -11.40 -7.49 21.38
N ALA A 12 -12.16 -8.04 20.44
CA ALA A 12 -12.11 -9.46 20.13
C ALA A 12 -10.66 -9.73 19.71
N HIS A 13 -9.97 -10.57 20.46
CA HIS A 13 -8.67 -11.07 20.03
C HIS A 13 -8.91 -11.71 18.66
N ALA A 14 -8.38 -11.10 17.60
CA ALA A 14 -8.57 -11.61 16.25
C ALA A 14 -8.03 -13.04 16.22
N SER A 15 -8.79 -13.97 15.64
CA SER A 15 -8.29 -15.34 15.47
C SER A 15 -7.05 -15.32 14.60
N HIS A 16 -6.17 -16.32 14.76
CA HIS A 16 -4.99 -16.49 13.90
C HIS A 16 -5.34 -16.38 12.41
N CYS A 17 -6.44 -17.02 12.00
CA CYS A 17 -6.96 -16.97 10.63
C CYS A 17 -7.29 -15.53 10.19
N SER A 18 -8.00 -14.78 11.03
CA SER A 18 -8.38 -13.39 10.74
C SER A 18 -7.17 -12.45 10.61
N THR A 19 -6.13 -12.65 11.41
CA THR A 19 -4.89 -11.87 11.31
C THR A 19 -4.16 -12.15 9.99
N VAL A 20 -4.06 -13.42 9.58
CA VAL A 20 -3.42 -13.82 8.30
C VAL A 20 -4.24 -13.34 7.09
N GLU A 21 -5.57 -13.44 7.13
CA GLU A 21 -6.44 -12.93 6.06
C GLU A 21 -6.29 -11.42 5.86
N ARG A 22 -6.24 -10.64 6.96
CA ARG A 22 -6.00 -9.20 6.89
C ARG A 22 -4.60 -8.86 6.36
N LEU A 23 -3.57 -9.58 6.78
CA LEU A 23 -2.21 -9.43 6.22
C LEU A 23 -2.22 -9.64 4.71
N TYR A 24 -2.84 -10.73 4.24
CA TYR A 24 -2.94 -11.02 2.82
C TYR A 24 -3.70 -9.96 2.03
N ALA A 25 -4.78 -9.41 2.60
CA ALA A 25 -5.52 -8.30 2.00
C ALA A 25 -4.65 -7.04 1.86
N TRP A 26 -3.85 -6.73 2.89
CA TRP A 26 -2.91 -5.61 2.85
C TRP A 26 -1.79 -5.83 1.82
N GLU A 27 -1.21 -7.03 1.73
CA GLU A 27 -0.18 -7.36 0.74
C GLU A 27 -0.70 -7.25 -0.70
N LYS A 28 -1.93 -7.72 -0.96
CA LYS A 28 -2.58 -7.53 -2.27
C LYS A 28 -2.73 -6.06 -2.62
N ARG A 29 -3.14 -5.25 -1.65
CA ARG A 29 -3.26 -3.80 -1.84
C ARG A 29 -1.90 -3.18 -2.14
N LEU A 30 -0.87 -3.52 -1.36
CA LEU A 30 0.50 -3.03 -1.56
C LEU A 30 1.00 -3.37 -2.98
N PHE A 31 0.76 -4.60 -3.43
CA PHE A 31 1.12 -5.03 -4.79
C PHE A 31 0.50 -4.14 -5.87
N LEU A 32 -0.80 -3.80 -5.74
CA LEU A 32 -1.48 -2.92 -6.68
C LEU A 32 -0.95 -1.48 -6.62
N GLU A 33 -0.68 -0.97 -5.42
CA GLU A 33 -0.11 0.37 -5.21
C GLU A 33 1.28 0.49 -5.83
N VAL A 34 2.16 -0.49 -5.62
CA VAL A 34 3.51 -0.55 -6.22
C VAL A 34 3.43 -0.65 -7.75
N LYS A 35 2.54 -1.48 -8.30
CA LYS A 35 2.34 -1.59 -9.75
C LYS A 35 1.88 -0.25 -10.34
N ASN A 36 0.99 0.46 -9.66
CA ASN A 36 0.54 1.78 -10.08
C ASN A 36 1.65 2.83 -10.00
N ALA A 37 2.45 2.82 -8.92
CA ALA A 37 3.60 3.72 -8.78
C ALA A 37 4.63 3.55 -9.91
N GLU A 38 4.94 2.30 -10.27
CA GLU A 38 5.85 2.03 -11.40
C GLU A 38 5.26 2.47 -12.74
N SER A 39 3.96 2.27 -12.96
CA SER A 39 3.27 2.77 -14.15
C SER A 39 3.36 4.30 -14.28
N LEU A 40 3.15 5.03 -13.19
CA LEU A 40 3.30 6.48 -13.15
C LEU A 40 4.73 6.93 -13.45
N LYS A 41 5.72 6.22 -12.91
CA LYS A 41 7.14 6.48 -13.16
C LYS A 41 7.52 6.30 -14.63
N ILE A 42 7.03 5.24 -15.27
CA ILE A 42 7.23 4.98 -16.71
C ILE A 42 6.62 6.12 -17.54
N GLU A 43 5.39 6.53 -17.24
CA GLU A 43 4.73 7.63 -17.97
C GLU A 43 5.48 8.96 -17.77
N HIS A 44 5.92 9.25 -16.55
CA HIS A 44 6.74 10.42 -16.23
C HIS A 44 8.04 10.43 -17.05
N GLN A 45 8.75 9.30 -17.13
CA GLN A 45 9.97 9.17 -17.94
C GLN A 45 9.71 9.41 -19.43
N LYS A 46 8.61 8.87 -19.98
CA LYS A 46 8.21 9.12 -21.38
C LYS A 46 7.93 10.61 -21.62
N LYS A 47 7.25 11.27 -20.70
CA LYS A 47 6.94 12.71 -20.80
C LYS A 47 8.18 13.58 -20.69
N LEU A 48 9.11 13.26 -19.78
CA LEU A 48 10.42 13.93 -19.71
C LEU A 48 11.22 13.78 -21.01
N ALA A 49 11.22 12.58 -21.60
CA ALA A 49 11.89 12.35 -22.88
C ALA A 49 11.24 13.16 -24.02
N LEU A 50 9.92 13.29 -24.03
CA LEU A 50 9.21 14.15 -24.98
C LEU A 50 9.55 15.63 -24.77
N PHE A 51 9.53 16.11 -23.53
CA PHE A 51 9.86 17.48 -23.17
C PHE A 51 11.25 17.88 -23.68
N ARG A 52 12.27 17.06 -23.41
CA ARG A 52 13.64 17.27 -23.91
C ARG A 52 13.71 17.37 -25.44
N LYS A 53 12.92 16.56 -26.16
CA LYS A 53 12.86 16.61 -27.64
C LYS A 53 12.24 17.92 -28.14
N LEU A 54 11.25 18.47 -27.43
CA LEU A 54 10.61 19.74 -27.78
C LEU A 54 11.54 20.93 -27.54
N GLU A 55 12.32 20.91 -26.45
CA GLU A 55 13.33 21.94 -26.17
C GLU A 55 14.41 22.00 -27.26
N VAL A 56 14.97 20.86 -27.65
CA VAL A 56 16.00 20.80 -28.72
C VAL A 56 15.46 21.30 -30.05
N LYS A 57 14.20 21.02 -30.37
CA LYS A 57 13.56 21.44 -31.64
C LYS A 57 13.07 22.89 -31.62
N ARG A 58 13.25 23.63 -30.51
CA ARG A 58 12.73 25.00 -30.33
C ARG A 58 11.22 25.07 -30.65
N ALA A 59 10.48 24.05 -30.22
CA ALA A 59 9.06 23.93 -30.49
C ALA A 59 8.25 25.11 -29.92
N GLU A 60 7.04 25.33 -30.45
CA GLU A 60 6.13 26.39 -30.01
C GLU A 60 5.98 26.40 -28.47
N TYR A 61 6.15 27.57 -27.87
CA TYR A 61 6.08 27.80 -26.42
C TYR A 61 4.88 27.12 -25.75
N VAL A 62 3.69 27.21 -26.37
CA VAL A 62 2.44 26.63 -25.87
C VAL A 62 2.53 25.10 -25.72
N LYS A 63 3.19 24.40 -26.66
CA LYS A 63 3.35 22.94 -26.63
C LYS A 63 4.33 22.51 -25.53
N THR A 64 5.40 23.27 -25.35
CA THR A 64 6.40 23.06 -24.29
C THR A 64 5.80 23.26 -22.91
N GLU A 65 5.08 24.36 -22.69
CA GLU A 65 4.42 24.66 -21.41
C GLU A 65 3.34 23.64 -21.05
N LYS A 66 2.55 23.18 -22.04
CA LYS A 66 1.59 22.10 -21.80
C LYS A 66 2.28 20.83 -21.30
N THR A 67 3.39 20.44 -21.94
CA THR A 67 4.14 19.23 -21.55
C THR A 67 4.74 19.37 -20.16
N LYS A 68 5.23 20.56 -19.79
CA LYS A 68 5.73 20.86 -18.45
C LYS A 68 4.67 20.68 -17.38
N LYS A 69 3.46 21.23 -17.58
CA LYS A 69 2.33 21.04 -16.66
C LYS A 69 1.92 19.58 -16.50
N GLU A 70 2.01 18.79 -17.56
CA GLU A 70 1.74 17.35 -17.49
C GLU A 70 2.79 16.60 -16.65
N ILE A 71 4.07 17.01 -16.72
CA ILE A 71 5.16 16.47 -15.89
C ILE A 71 4.91 16.81 -14.40
N GLU A 72 4.68 18.08 -14.06
CA GLU A 72 4.41 18.51 -12.68
C GLU A 72 3.20 17.78 -12.06
N LYS A 73 2.17 17.53 -12.88
CA LYS A 73 1.02 16.72 -12.49
C LYS A 73 1.39 15.26 -12.22
N LEU A 74 2.28 14.66 -13.02
CA LEU A 74 2.75 13.29 -12.81
C LEU A 74 3.61 13.17 -11.56
N GLU A 75 4.50 14.13 -11.30
CA GLU A 75 5.30 14.20 -10.08
C GLU A 75 4.42 14.25 -8.83
N SER A 76 3.38 15.09 -8.85
CA SER A 76 2.40 15.17 -7.75
C SER A 76 1.69 13.83 -7.51
N LYS A 77 1.30 13.12 -8.58
CA LYS A 77 0.69 11.79 -8.47
C LYS A 77 1.65 10.73 -7.94
N MET A 78 2.91 10.76 -8.36
CA MET A 78 3.94 9.84 -7.89
C MET A 78 4.21 10.02 -6.39
N MET A 79 4.25 11.28 -5.92
CA MET A 79 4.39 11.59 -4.50
C MET A 79 3.23 11.00 -3.68
N VAL A 80 1.99 11.20 -4.13
CA VAL A 80 0.80 10.62 -3.47
C VAL A 80 0.83 9.09 -3.49
N ALA A 81 1.22 8.47 -4.62
CA ALA A 81 1.34 7.02 -4.72
C ALA A 81 2.41 6.45 -3.78
N THR A 82 3.53 7.16 -3.64
CA THR A 82 4.62 6.78 -2.71
C THR A 82 4.12 6.83 -1.26
N GLN A 83 3.45 7.92 -0.87
CA GLN A 83 2.90 8.06 0.47
C GLN A 83 1.84 6.99 0.79
N GLY A 84 1.00 6.64 -0.20
CA GLY A 84 0.02 5.56 -0.06
C GLY A 84 0.69 4.20 0.18
N THR A 85 1.74 3.91 -0.60
CA THR A 85 2.54 2.68 -0.47
C THR A 85 3.19 2.58 0.92
N GLU A 86 3.79 3.66 1.41
CA GLU A 86 4.40 3.73 2.75
C GLU A 86 3.38 3.53 3.88
N THR A 87 2.18 4.09 3.71
CA THR A 87 1.07 3.92 4.66
C THR A 87 0.66 2.45 4.75
N THR A 88 0.42 1.82 3.59
CA THR A 88 0.08 0.39 3.52
C THR A 88 1.19 -0.48 4.11
N PHE A 89 2.45 -0.19 3.81
CA PHE A 89 3.60 -0.90 4.35
C PHE A 89 3.67 -0.81 5.88
N THR A 90 3.39 0.36 6.44
CA THR A 90 3.35 0.59 7.89
C THR A 90 2.25 -0.23 8.56
N GLU A 91 1.07 -0.33 7.96
CA GLU A 91 -0.03 -1.15 8.48
C GLU A 91 0.31 -2.65 8.47
N ILE A 92 1.03 -3.13 7.45
CA ILE A 92 1.52 -4.52 7.40
C ILE A 92 2.50 -4.79 8.54
N ILE A 93 3.49 -3.90 8.74
CA ILE A 93 4.46 -4.04 9.83
C ILE A 93 3.76 -4.07 11.18
N LYS A 94 2.87 -3.11 11.42
CA LYS A 94 2.11 -3.01 12.65
C LYS A 94 1.33 -4.29 12.92
N LEU A 95 0.56 -4.78 11.95
CA LEU A 95 -0.23 -6.00 12.10
C LEU A 95 0.66 -7.24 12.36
N ARG A 96 1.81 -7.32 11.67
CA ARG A 96 2.80 -8.40 11.90
C ARG A 96 3.35 -8.37 13.33
N GLU A 97 3.70 -7.19 13.83
CA GLU A 97 4.39 -7.03 15.11
C GLU A 97 3.43 -7.08 16.31
N THR A 98 2.26 -6.47 16.19
CA THR A 98 1.32 -6.37 17.31
C THR A 98 0.37 -7.54 17.43
N GLU A 99 0.17 -8.31 16.35
CA GLU A 99 -0.76 -9.44 16.37
C GLU A 99 -0.11 -10.76 15.96
N LEU A 100 0.43 -10.87 14.74
CA LEU A 100 0.92 -12.15 14.23
C LEU A 100 2.07 -12.71 15.08
N TYR A 101 3.02 -11.87 15.47
CA TYR A 101 4.16 -12.31 16.26
C TYR A 101 3.77 -12.86 17.65
N PRO A 102 2.97 -12.16 18.49
CA PRO A 102 2.45 -12.71 19.73
C PRO A 102 1.67 -14.02 19.54
N GLN A 103 0.81 -14.07 18.52
CA GLN A 103 0.04 -15.25 18.17
C GLN A 103 0.93 -16.48 17.89
N LEU A 104 2.03 -16.31 17.15
CA LEU A 104 2.97 -17.37 16.88
C LEU A 104 3.72 -17.82 18.14
N LEU A 105 4.09 -16.87 19.02
CA LEU A 105 4.72 -17.21 20.30
C LEU A 105 3.81 -18.06 21.19
N GLU A 106 2.53 -17.71 21.28
CA GLU A 106 1.55 -18.48 22.04
C GLU A 106 1.35 -19.88 21.47
N LEU A 107 1.27 -20.00 20.14
CA LEU A 107 1.14 -21.29 19.45
C LEU A 107 2.32 -22.22 19.76
N VAL A 108 3.55 -21.70 19.70
CA VAL A 108 4.77 -22.47 20.02
C VAL A 108 4.77 -22.88 21.49
N LYS A 109 4.44 -21.98 22.41
CA LYS A 109 4.36 -22.30 23.85
C LYS A 109 3.35 -23.43 24.10
N GLY A 110 2.13 -23.33 23.57
CA GLY A 110 1.10 -24.35 23.74
C GLY A 110 1.54 -25.72 23.20
N SER A 111 2.20 -25.73 22.05
CA SER A 111 2.73 -26.97 21.44
C SER A 111 3.88 -27.58 22.24
N VAL A 112 4.75 -26.76 22.84
CA VAL A 112 5.84 -27.24 23.70
C VAL A 112 5.26 -27.81 25.00
N PHE A 113 4.37 -27.09 25.69
CA PHE A 113 3.79 -27.56 26.95
C PHE A 113 2.93 -28.83 26.78
N SER A 114 2.25 -29.01 25.64
CA SER A 114 1.47 -30.23 25.38
C SER A 114 2.32 -31.48 25.11
N VAL A 115 3.60 -31.33 24.77
CA VAL A 115 4.51 -32.47 24.49
C VAL A 115 5.15 -33.00 25.78
N PHE A 116 5.14 -32.20 26.85
CA PHE A 116 5.75 -32.55 28.14
C PHE A 116 4.74 -33.03 29.21
N GLN A 117 3.49 -33.30 28.82
CA GLN A 117 2.42 -33.79 29.69
C GLN A 117 1.90 -35.14 29.20
#